data_AF-A0A945YHP5-F1
#
_entry.id   AF-A0A945YHP5-F1
#
_cell.length_a   1.000
_cell.length_b   1.000
_cell.length_c   1.000
_cell.angle_alpha   90.00
_cell.angle_beta   90.00
_cell.angle_gamma   90.00
#
_symmetry.space_group_name_H-M   'P 1'
#
loop_
_entity.id
_entity.type
_entity.pdbx_description
1 polymer ?
#
loop_
_entity_poly.entity_id
_entity_poly.type
_entity_poly.pdbx_seq_one_letter_code
_entity_poly.pdbx_strand_id
1 'polypeptide(L)'
;MTDETEVVTQAAVTTEAAEADVVTGLEALGVLKEEQEVIVVREPKLDAHGRAYATGKRKNAIARVWLKPGAGRISVNGREVETYFARPVLRMLLGQPFEVTERVDSYDVV
;
A
#
# COMPACT_ATOMS: atom_id res chain seq x y z
N MET A 1 -37.14 -42.69 28.01
CA MET A 1 -37.57 -44.08 28.17
C MET A 1 -37.02 -44.81 26.94
N THR A 2 -35.70 -45.02 26.89
CA THR A 2 -35.02 -46.29 27.27
C THR A 2 -35.48 -47.42 26.33
N ASP A 3 -34.63 -48.12 25.59
CA ASP A 3 -33.25 -48.49 25.90
C ASP A 3 -32.54 -49.02 24.65
N GLU A 4 -31.21 -49.02 24.75
CA GLU A 4 -30.23 -49.56 23.80
C GLU A 4 -30.44 -51.05 23.49
N THR A 5 -30.05 -51.48 22.29
CA THR A 5 -29.37 -52.77 22.12
C THR A 5 -28.60 -52.81 20.80
N GLU A 6 -27.28 -52.61 20.89
CA GLU A 6 -26.32 -53.09 19.91
C GLU A 6 -26.27 -54.62 19.98
N VAL A 7 -26.33 -55.32 18.85
CA VAL A 7 -25.42 -56.45 18.56
C VAL A 7 -25.43 -56.69 17.03
N VAL A 8 -24.25 -56.84 16.45
CA VAL A 8 -23.79 -57.96 15.59
C VAL A 8 -22.67 -57.44 14.68
N THR A 9 -21.45 -57.69 15.13
CA THR A 9 -20.26 -57.87 14.31
C THR A 9 -20.34 -59.21 13.59
N GLN A 10 -19.94 -59.28 12.31
CA GLN A 10 -19.03 -60.31 11.77
C GLN A 10 -18.71 -60.09 10.27
N ALA A 11 -17.40 -59.86 10.04
CA ALA A 11 -16.50 -60.39 9.02
C ALA A 11 -16.83 -60.47 7.50
N ALA A 12 -15.83 -59.95 6.76
CA ALA A 12 -15.14 -60.51 5.59
C ALA A 12 -15.73 -60.28 4.18
N VAL A 13 -15.03 -59.45 3.37
CA VAL A 13 -14.43 -59.85 2.06
C VAL A 13 -13.15 -59.01 1.81
N THR A 14 -12.01 -59.70 1.92
CA THR A 14 -10.83 -59.77 1.05
C THR A 14 -10.64 -58.74 -0.09
N THR A 15 -9.54 -57.97 0.03
CA THR A 15 -8.43 -57.78 -0.93
C THR A 15 -8.74 -57.47 -2.41
N GLU A 16 -8.28 -56.31 -2.91
CA GLU A 16 -7.13 -56.21 -3.82
C GLU A 16 -6.65 -54.75 -3.95
N ALA A 17 -5.41 -54.59 -4.37
CA ALA A 17 -4.56 -53.42 -4.19
C ALA A 17 -4.74 -52.31 -5.24
N ALA A 18 -4.32 -51.11 -4.82
CA ALA A 18 -3.53 -50.12 -5.56
C ALA A 18 -3.99 -49.70 -6.97
N GLU A 19 -4.52 -48.47 -7.06
CA GLU A 19 -3.90 -47.43 -7.88
C GLU A 19 -4.23 -46.07 -7.25
N ALA A 20 -3.23 -45.50 -6.60
CA ALA A 20 -3.21 -44.08 -6.27
C ALA A 20 -2.29 -43.39 -7.28
N ASP A 21 -2.66 -42.14 -7.58
CA ASP A 21 -1.73 -41.05 -7.84
C ASP A 21 -1.35 -40.78 -9.31
N VAL A 22 -2.16 -39.97 -10.03
CA VAL A 22 -1.59 -38.92 -10.93
C VAL A 22 -2.56 -37.80 -11.36
N VAL A 23 -3.86 -37.83 -11.10
CA VAL A 23 -4.79 -36.77 -11.58
C VAL A 23 -5.16 -35.70 -10.54
N THR A 24 -4.67 -35.81 -9.31
CA THR A 24 -4.91 -34.82 -8.24
C THR A 24 -3.79 -33.78 -8.09
N GLY A 25 -2.95 -33.61 -9.11
CA GLY A 25 -1.83 -32.65 -9.08
C GLY A 25 -2.19 -31.23 -9.54
N LEU A 26 -3.20 -31.08 -10.43
CA LEU A 26 -3.49 -29.80 -11.08
C LEU A 26 -4.53 -28.96 -10.33
N GLU A 27 -5.47 -29.61 -9.64
CA GLU A 27 -6.51 -28.93 -8.86
C GLU A 27 -6.00 -28.42 -7.50
N ALA A 28 -4.94 -29.04 -6.95
CA ALA A 28 -4.30 -28.60 -5.70
C ALA A 28 -3.42 -27.35 -5.87
N LEU A 29 -2.95 -27.05 -7.10
CA LEU A 29 -2.19 -25.84 -7.42
C LEU A 29 -3.07 -24.60 -7.65
N GLY A 30 -4.37 -24.80 -7.91
CA GLY A 30 -5.34 -23.71 -8.10
C GLY A 30 -5.77 -23.00 -6.81
N VAL A 31 -5.52 -23.61 -5.64
CA VAL A 31 -5.99 -23.11 -4.33
C VAL A 31 -4.87 -22.47 -3.50
N LEU A 32 -3.60 -22.57 -3.91
CA LEU A 32 -2.45 -22.04 -3.14
C LEU A 32 -1.91 -20.69 -3.62
N LYS A 33 -2.67 -19.94 -4.44
CA LYS A 33 -2.25 -18.60 -4.86
C LYS A 33 -3.40 -17.60 -4.88
N GLU A 34 -4.23 -17.64 -3.84
CA GLU A 34 -4.84 -16.39 -3.38
C GLU A 34 -3.81 -15.71 -2.48
N GLU A 35 -2.85 -15.05 -3.12
CA GLU A 35 -2.05 -14.01 -2.48
C GLU A 35 -3.05 -12.90 -2.11
N GLN A 36 -3.50 -12.93 -0.85
CA GLN A 36 -4.27 -11.85 -0.27
C GLN A 36 -3.43 -10.58 -0.38
N GLU A 37 -3.75 -9.73 -1.36
CA GLU A 37 -3.20 -8.40 -1.45
C GLU A 37 -3.69 -7.62 -0.23
N VAL A 38 -2.88 -7.60 0.82
CA VAL A 38 -3.12 -6.77 2.00
C VAL A 38 -2.93 -5.33 1.56
N ILE A 39 -4.05 -4.64 1.31
CA ILE A 39 -4.05 -3.19 1.09
C ILE A 39 -3.69 -2.55 2.44
N VAL A 40 -2.40 -2.31 2.66
CA VAL A 40 -1.92 -1.62 3.86
C VAL A 40 -2.35 -0.16 3.79
N VAL A 41 -3.46 0.16 4.48
CA VAL A 41 -3.93 1.55 4.64
C VAL A 41 -2.90 2.29 5.48
N ARG A 42 -2.20 3.23 4.84
CA ARG A 42 -1.17 4.05 5.48
C ARG A 42 -1.85 5.25 6.13
N GLU A 43 -1.91 5.28 7.46
CA GLU A 43 -2.44 6.45 8.16
C GLU A 43 -1.50 7.65 7.95
N PRO A 44 -2.04 8.84 7.62
CA PRO A 44 -1.22 10.04 7.47
C PRO A 44 -0.69 10.49 8.83
N LYS A 45 0.62 10.40 9.01
CA LYS A 45 1.30 10.93 10.20
C LYS A 45 1.43 12.45 10.08
N LEU A 46 0.55 13.16 10.79
CA LEU A 46 0.56 14.62 10.91
C LEU A 46 1.16 15.05 12.24
N ASP A 47 1.85 16.19 12.24
CA ASP A 47 2.36 16.79 13.47
C ASP A 47 1.25 17.47 14.29
N ALA A 48 1.58 17.94 15.50
CA ALA A 48 0.70 18.74 16.35
C ALA A 48 0.13 20.01 15.67
N HIS A 49 0.77 20.49 14.60
CA HIS A 49 0.34 21.65 13.82
C HIS A 49 -0.43 21.27 12.53
N GLY A 50 -0.79 20.00 12.36
CA GLY A 50 -1.48 19.53 11.14
C GLY A 50 -0.62 19.62 9.89
N ARG A 51 0.71 19.57 10.05
CA ARG A 51 1.67 19.60 8.94
C ARG A 51 2.17 18.19 8.65
N ALA A 52 2.38 17.91 7.37
CA ALA A 52 3.00 16.67 6.92
C ALA A 52 4.49 16.90 6.69
N TYR A 53 5.32 16.03 7.27
CA TYR A 53 6.77 16.07 7.06
C TYR A 53 7.15 15.18 5.89
N ALA A 54 7.96 15.72 4.97
CA ALA A 54 8.54 14.97 3.87
C ALA A 54 10.01 15.34 3.65
N THR A 55 10.75 14.42 3.04
CA THR A 55 12.13 14.66 2.60
C THR A 55 12.32 14.25 1.16
N GLY A 56 13.08 15.04 0.41
CA GLY A 56 13.46 14.75 -0.96
C GLY A 56 14.98 14.79 -1.11
N LYS A 57 15.55 13.91 -1.93
CA LYS A 57 16.98 13.89 -2.25
C LYS A 57 17.19 13.78 -3.75
N ARG A 58 18.10 14.58 -4.31
CA ARG A 58 18.53 14.46 -5.71
C ARG A 58 19.98 14.90 -5.84
N LYS A 59 20.86 14.01 -6.33
CA LYS A 59 22.31 14.23 -6.36
C LYS A 59 22.80 14.58 -4.95
N ASN A 60 23.43 15.74 -4.78
CA ASN A 60 23.93 16.22 -3.49
C ASN A 60 22.92 17.11 -2.75
N ALA A 61 21.73 17.38 -3.32
CA ALA A 61 20.73 18.23 -2.71
C ALA A 61 19.78 17.44 -1.82
N ILE A 62 19.48 17.99 -0.64
CA ILE A 62 18.53 17.46 0.33
C ILE A 62 17.49 18.55 0.62
N ALA A 63 16.22 18.23 0.41
CA ALA A 63 15.09 19.10 0.73
C ALA A 63 14.32 18.50 1.91
N ARG A 64 14.10 19.31 2.95
CA ARG A 64 13.19 19.00 4.06
C ARG A 64 11.99 19.91 3.88
N VAL A 65 10.80 19.32 3.82
CA VAL A 65 9.59 20.03 3.43
C VAL A 65 8.51 19.77 4.46
N TRP A 66 7.81 20.83 4.83
CA TRP A 66 6.60 20.78 5.63
C TRP A 66 5.42 21.21 4.76
N LEU A 67 4.45 20.31 4.60
CA LEU A 67 3.21 20.59 3.89
C LEU A 67 2.13 20.99 4.88
N LYS A 68 1.46 22.10 4.63
CA LYS A 68 0.33 22.58 5.44
C LYS A 68 -0.85 22.85 4.50
N PRO A 69 -2.11 22.52 4.86
CA PRO A 69 -3.27 23.02 4.13
C PRO A 69 -3.28 24.55 4.13
N GLY A 70 -3.42 25.19 2.97
CA GLY A 70 -3.17 26.62 2.83
C GLY A 70 -3.63 27.22 1.50
N ALA A 71 -3.02 28.35 1.13
CA ALA A 71 -3.38 29.18 -0.02
C ALA A 71 -2.40 29.03 -1.20
N GLY A 72 -1.66 27.92 -1.27
CA GLY A 72 -0.72 27.66 -2.37
C GLY A 72 0.64 28.35 -2.24
N ARG A 73 0.99 28.92 -1.07
CA ARG A 73 2.24 29.68 -0.93
C ARG A 73 3.43 28.76 -0.77
N ILE A 74 4.42 28.92 -1.65
CA ILE A 74 5.65 28.14 -1.64
C ILE A 74 6.82 29.04 -1.22
N SER A 75 7.41 28.74 -0.06
CA SER A 75 8.62 29.38 0.43
C SER A 75 9.76 28.37 0.52
N VAL A 76 10.97 28.78 0.14
CA VAL A 76 12.16 27.93 0.13
C VAL A 76 13.27 28.65 0.87
N ASN A 77 13.74 28.08 1.98
CA ASN A 77 14.80 28.66 2.83
C ASN A 77 14.50 30.13 3.24
N GLY A 78 13.23 30.43 3.52
CA GLY A 78 12.78 31.78 3.91
C GLY A 78 12.68 32.79 2.76
N ARG A 79 12.84 32.35 1.52
CA ARG A 79 12.68 33.18 0.31
C ARG A 79 11.50 32.69 -0.52
N GLU A 80 10.92 33.57 -1.32
CA GLU A 80 9.86 33.21 -2.25
C GLU A 80 10.41 32.36 -3.41
N VAL A 81 9.58 31.46 -3.94
CA VAL A 81 9.96 30.51 -4.99
C VAL A 81 10.58 31.18 -6.22
N GLU A 82 10.09 32.37 -6.59
CA GLU A 82 10.59 33.13 -7.74
C GLU A 82 11.99 33.69 -7.52
N THR A 83 12.29 34.08 -6.28
CA THR A 83 13.60 34.61 -5.91
C THR A 83 14.63 33.48 -5.75
N TYR A 84 14.21 32.33 -5.23
CA TYR A 84 15.11 31.20 -5.02
C TYR A 84 15.42 30.48 -6.34
N PHE A 85 14.41 30.24 -7.17
CA PHE A 85 14.54 29.61 -8.48
C PHE A 85 14.39 30.63 -9.60
N ALA A 86 15.49 31.29 -9.95
CA ALA A 86 15.52 32.33 -10.98
C ALA A 86 15.04 31.84 -12.38
N ARG A 87 15.14 30.54 -12.66
CA ARG A 87 14.75 29.97 -13.96
C ARG A 87 13.29 29.51 -13.94
N PRO A 88 12.43 29.98 -14.88
CA PRO A 88 11.01 29.59 -14.93
C PRO A 88 10.79 28.08 -15.08
N VAL A 89 11.67 27.39 -15.80
CA VAL A 89 11.59 25.92 -15.99
C VAL A 89 11.64 25.16 -14.65
N LEU A 90 12.41 25.64 -13.67
CA LEU A 90 12.49 24.99 -12.36
C LEU A 90 11.21 25.21 -11.54
N ARG A 91 10.55 26.36 -11.71
CA ARG A 91 9.25 26.65 -11.09
C ARG A 91 8.16 25.74 -11.63
N MET A 92 8.13 25.54 -12.95
CA MET A 92 7.18 24.61 -13.58
C MET A 92 7.35 23.18 -13.06
N LEU A 93 8.60 22.72 -12.91
CA LEU A 93 8.88 21.36 -12.41
C LEU A 93 8.41 21.15 -10.95
N LEU A 94 8.40 22.21 -10.14
CA LEU A 94 7.85 22.17 -8.78
C LEU A 94 6.32 22.12 -8.76
N GLY A 95 5.66 22.70 -9.77
CA GLY A 95 4.19 22.73 -9.90
C GLY A 95 3.58 21.41 -10.39
N GLN A 96 4.27 20.68 -11.26
CA GLN A 96 3.82 19.40 -11.84
C GLN A 96 3.20 18.40 -10.84
N PRO A 97 3.78 18.10 -9.66
CA PRO A 97 3.15 17.16 -8.72
C PRO A 97 1.79 17.66 -8.18
N PHE A 98 1.61 18.97 -8.04
CA PHE A 98 0.34 19.56 -7.61
C PHE A 98 -0.72 19.54 -8.72
N GLU A 99 -0.28 19.67 -9.98
CA GLU A 99 -1.14 19.52 -11.15
C GLU A 99 -1.67 18.09 -11.27
N VAL A 100 -0.79 17.08 -11.18
CA VAL A 100 -1.16 15.65 -11.29
C VAL A 100 -2.13 15.21 -10.18
N THR A 101 -2.02 15.82 -9.00
CA THR A 101 -2.87 15.48 -7.86
C THR A 101 -4.11 16.38 -7.74
N GLU A 102 -4.34 17.25 -8.72
CA GLU A 102 -5.44 18.23 -8.79
C GLU A 102 -5.56 19.06 -7.50
N ARG A 103 -4.41 19.38 -6.89
CA ARG A 103 -4.29 20.07 -5.59
C ARG A 103 -3.55 21.39 -5.70
N VAL A 104 -3.65 22.03 -6.86
CA VAL A 104 -3.15 23.38 -7.08
C VAL A 104 -3.82 24.31 -6.06
N ASP A 105 -3.04 25.23 -5.48
CA ASP A 105 -3.46 26.22 -4.48
C ASP A 105 -4.02 25.69 -3.14
N SER A 106 -3.97 24.39 -2.90
CA SER A 106 -4.55 23.78 -1.69
C SER A 106 -3.56 23.67 -0.51
N TYR A 107 -2.26 23.79 -0.77
CA TYR A 107 -1.21 23.55 0.21
C TYR A 107 -0.16 24.66 0.22
N ASP A 108 0.18 25.12 1.42
CA ASP A 108 1.36 25.93 1.69
C ASP A 108 2.58 25.01 1.94
N VAL A 109 3.75 25.40 1.43
CA VAL A 109 4.99 24.62 1.46
C VAL A 109 6.12 25.46 2.07
N VAL A 110 6.81 24.89 3.08
CA VAL A 110 7.96 25.52 3.78
C VAL A 110 9.10 24.55 3.97
#